data_AF-A0A3R9ZYM8-F1
#
_entry.id   AF-A0A3R9ZYM8-F1
#
_cell.length_a   1.000
_cell.length_b   1.000
_cell.length_c   1.000
_cell.angle_alpha   90.00
_cell.angle_beta   90.00
_cell.angle_gamma   90.00
#
_symmetry.space_group_name_H-M   'P 1'
#
loop_
_entity.id
_entity.type
_entity.pdbx_description
1 polymer ?
#
loop_
_entity_poly.entity_id
_entity_poly.type
_entity_poly.pdbx_seq_one_letter_code
_entity_poly.pdbx_strand_id
1 'polypeptide(L)' 'MTRLPLVAYILVAPVLMGVFLTALLAMDMRGFDRTMMAGAAIAGAIAAIPIAWLLARKLEKLR' A
#
# COMPACT_ATOMS: atom_id res chain seq x y z
N MET A 1 -8.36 0.48 -21.74
CA MET A 1 -8.70 -0.15 -20.44
C MET A 1 -7.72 0.28 -19.34
N THR A 2 -7.42 1.58 -19.20
CA THR A 2 -6.38 2.08 -18.26
C THR A 2 -6.88 2.34 -16.84
N ARG A 3 -8.19 2.20 -16.59
CA ARG A 3 -8.80 2.47 -15.27
C ARG A 3 -8.64 1.34 -14.27
N LEU A 4 -8.49 0.09 -14.73
CA LEU A 4 -8.32 -1.09 -13.88
C LEU A 4 -7.13 -0.99 -12.91
N PRO A 5 -5.89 -0.67 -13.36
CA PRO A 5 -4.76 -0.49 -12.45
C PRO A 5 -4.93 0.70 -11.49
N LEU A 6 -5.61 1.76 -11.93
CA LEU A 6 -5.86 2.93 -11.10
C LEU A 6 -6.85 2.62 -9.95
N VAL A 7 -7.93 1.91 -10.27
CA VAL A 7 -8.92 1.47 -9.27
C VAL A 7 -8.30 0.46 -8.31
N ALA A 8 -7.52 -0.49 -8.83
CA ALA A 8 -6.76 -1.42 -8.01
C ALA A 8 -5.80 -0.69 -7.05
N TYR A 9 -5.11 0.35 -7.52
CA TYR A 9 -4.21 1.14 -6.70
C TYR A 9 -4.93 1.89 -5.58
N ILE A 10 -6.03 2.58 -5.90
CA ILE A 10 -6.84 3.30 -4.89
C ILE A 10 -7.34 2.36 -3.79
N LEU A 11 -7.62 1.10 -4.12
CA LEU A 11 -8.05 0.10 -3.15
C LEU A 11 -6.87 -0.45 -2.31
N VAL A 12 -5.76 -0.78 -2.96
CA VAL A 12 -4.61 -1.48 -2.33
C VAL A 12 -3.73 -0.53 -1.51
N ALA A 13 -3.60 0.73 -1.93
CA ALA A 13 -2.77 1.73 -1.25
C ALA A 13 -3.15 1.96 0.22
N PRO A 14 -4.41 2.32 0.58
CA PRO A 14 -4.77 2.55 1.98
C PRO A 14 -4.63 1.29 2.85
N VAL A 15 -4.85 0.11 2.28
CA VAL A 15 -4.66 -1.17 2.99
C VAL A 15 -3.18 -1.37 3.34
N LEU A 16 -2.27 -1.22 2.37
CA LEU A 16 -0.83 -1.37 2.63
C LEU A 16 -0.29 -0.27 3.54
N MET A 17 -0.76 0.97 3.40
CA MET A 17 -0.43 2.04 4.34
C MET A 17 -0.80 1.66 5.78
N GLY A 18 -2.01 1.14 5.99
CA GLY A 18 -2.47 0.65 7.29
C GLY A 18 -1.65 -0.53 7.82
N VAL A 19 -1.29 -1.49 6.96
CA VAL A 19 -0.44 -2.63 7.33
C VAL A 19 0.93 -2.15 7.80
N PHE A 20 1.58 -1.24 7.08
CA PHE A 20 2.88 -0.70 7.46
C PHE A 20 2.82 0.10 8.76
N LEU A 21 1.78 0.90 8.97
CA LEU A 21 1.57 1.61 10.23
C LEU A 21 1.36 0.63 11.39
N THR A 22 0.55 -0.41 11.19
CA THR A 22 0.30 -1.44 12.21
C THR A 22 1.56 -2.23 12.53
N ALA A 23 2.37 -2.56 11.51
CA ALA A 23 3.66 -3.21 11.70
C ALA A 23 4.63 -2.33 12.49
N LEU A 24 4.67 -1.02 12.20
CA LEU A 24 5.48 -0.06 12.93
C LEU A 24 5.04 0.05 14.41
N LEU A 25 3.73 0.07 14.66
CA LEU A 25 3.14 0.03 16.02
C LEU A 25 3.51 -1.27 16.75
N ALA A 26 3.43 -2.41 16.07
CA ALA A 26 3.70 -3.72 16.64
C ALA A 26 5.18 -3.93 17.01
N MET A 27 6.10 -3.21 16.35
CA MET A 27 7.54 -3.27 16.65
C MET A 27 7.94 -2.52 17.94
N ASP A 28 6.99 -1.87 18.62
CA ASP A 28 7.22 -1.09 19.86
C ASP A 28 8.47 -0.20 19.77
N MET A 29 8.66 0.45 18.61
CA MET A 29 9.79 1.34 18.40
C MET A 29 9.65 2.52 19.37
N ARG A 30 10.52 2.57 20.39
CA ARG A 30 10.57 3.55 21.49
C ARG A 30 10.75 5.03 21.07
N GLY A 31 10.60 5.36 19.79
CA GLY A 31 10.65 6.71 19.23
C GLY A 31 9.54 6.91 18.20
N PHE A 32 8.29 6.80 18.62
CA PHE A 32 7.13 6.97 17.76
C PHE A 32 6.97 8.44 17.35
N ASP A 33 7.74 8.86 16.34
CA ASP A 33 7.71 10.22 15.79
C ASP A 33 6.80 10.31 14.55
N ARG A 34 6.17 11.47 14.34
CA ARG A 34 5.29 11.75 13.18
C ARG A 34 6.00 11.48 11.86
N THR A 35 7.31 11.72 11.83
CA THR A 35 8.15 11.47 10.66
C THR A 35 8.19 9.98 10.29
N MET A 36 8.26 9.09 11.28
CA MET A 36 8.28 7.63 11.05
C MET A 36 6.90 7.12 10.61
N MET A 37 5.81 7.63 11.19
CA MET A 37 4.45 7.32 10.75
C MET A 37 4.25 7.73 9.28
N ALA A 38 4.64 8.95 8.92
CA ALA A 38 4.56 9.43 7.54
C ALA A 38 5.42 8.57 6.59
N GLY A 39 6.63 8.21 7.01
CA GLY A 39 7.51 7.31 6.27
C GLY A 39 6.91 5.94 6.01
N ALA A 40 6.31 5.32 7.04
CA ALA A 40 5.64 4.02 6.92
C ALA A 40 4.43 4.07 5.98
N ALA A 41 3.63 5.15 6.07
CA ALA A 41 2.51 5.36 5.16
C ALA A 41 2.99 5.53 3.70
N ILE A 42 4.02 6.34 3.47
CA ILE A 42 4.58 6.51 2.13
C ILE A 42 5.17 5.20 1.59
N ALA A 43 5.87 4.42 2.44
CA ALA A 43 6.38 3.12 2.07
C ALA A 43 5.26 2.16 1.64
N GLY A 44 4.14 2.14 2.38
CA GLY A 44 2.96 1.35 2.02
C GLY A 44 2.32 1.79 0.70
N ALA A 45 2.25 3.10 0.44
CA ALA A 45 1.73 3.63 -0.83
C ALA A 45 2.64 3.29 -2.02
N ILE A 46 3.96 3.37 -1.85
CA ILE A 46 4.93 2.99 -2.89
C ILE A 46 4.86 1.48 -3.15
N ALA A 47 4.78 0.66 -2.11
CA ALA A 47 4.62 -0.79 -2.23
C ALA A 47 3.32 -1.19 -2.94
N ALA A 48 2.27 -0.35 -2.84
CA ALA A 48 1.00 -0.59 -3.52
C ALA A 48 1.09 -0.46 -5.06
N ILE A 49 2.05 0.29 -5.59
CA ILE A 49 2.20 0.50 -7.04
C ILE A 49 2.43 -0.82 -7.80
N PRO A 50 3.47 -1.63 -7.48
CA PRO A 50 3.70 -2.89 -8.17
C PRO A 50 2.58 -3.92 -7.91
N ILE A 51 1.98 -3.91 -6.71
CA ILE A 51 0.91 -4.84 -6.34
C ILE A 51 -0.37 -4.54 -7.13
N ALA A 52 -0.75 -3.27 -7.26
CA ALA A 52 -1.90 -2.85 -8.05
C ALA A 52 -1.75 -3.24 -9.53
N TRP A 53 -0.53 -3.15 -10.07
CA TRP A 53 -0.26 -3.54 -11.45
C TRP A 53 -0.35 -5.06 -11.66
N LEU A 54 0.19 -5.84 -10.73
CA LEU A 54 0.03 -7.31 -10.71
C LEU A 54 -1.44 -7.72 -10.61
N LEU A 55 -2.21 -7.05 -9.75
CA LEU A 55 -3.64 -7.32 -9.58
C LEU A 55 -4.42 -7.00 -10.86
N ALA A 56 -4.16 -5.86 -11.48
CA ALA A 56 -4.81 -5.48 -12.74
C ALA A 56 -4.54 -6.49 -13.86
N ARG A 57 -3.29 -6.97 -14.00
CA ARG A 57 -2.93 -8.01 -14.97
C ARG A 57 -3.67 -9.33 -14.72
N LYS A 58 -3.83 -9.72 -13.45
CA LYS A 58 -4.60 -10.92 -13.09
C LYS A 58 -6.08 -10.75 -13.42
N LEU A 59 -6.66 -9.59 -13.13
CA LEU A 59 -8.06 -9.27 -13.43
C LEU A 59 -8.34 -9.24 -14.94
N GLU A 60 -7.42 -8.68 -15.75
CA GLU A 60 -7.54 -8.72 -17.21
C GLU A 60 -7.49 -10.15 -17.76
N LYS A 61 -6.68 -11.04 -17.16
CA LYS A 61 -6.59 -12.44 -17.59
C LYS A 61 -7.82 -13.29 -17.22
N LEU A 62 -8.58 -12.87 -16.21
CA LEU A 62 -9.79 -13.54 -15.72
C LEU A 62 -11.06 -13.11 -16.49
N ARG A 63 -10.97 -12.03 -17.28
CA ARG A 63 -12.06 -11.50 -18.10
C ARG A 63 -12.05 -12.12 -19.49
#